data_AF-A0A527A1K8-F1
#
_entry.id   AF-A0A527A1K8-F1
#
_cell.length_a   1.000
_cell.length_b   1.000
_cell.length_c   1.000
_cell.angle_alpha   90.00
_cell.angle_beta   90.00
_cell.angle_gamma   90.00
#
_symmetry.space_group_name_H-M   'P 1'
#
loop_
_entity.id
_entity.type
_entity.pdbx_description
1 polymer ?
#
loop_
_entity_poly.entity_id
_entity_poly.type
_entity_poly.pdbx_seq_one_letter_code
_entity_poly.pdbx_strand_id
1 'polypeptide(L)'
;MIDKNQIAAEQATFRAFANSYLRELNSGVPVFHRIGERNFDCVEISLPSRHPVLRIEMKSRSLCGMHLFGQIWIRQDAGPNWHEIEPILAVHLLVLAAREAGSATHRQADVELLERILQSCQATKRYLDAADRAPPSVGFIAAEQSLYFGHPLHPTPKSLQGMSNWQQEVYAPELRGGFQLAYFAAAAHLVREDSAGTAVTSIVSSLLGNDAGNVAAGNGEMLLPMHPLQAQALMLDPAVRALMDSGQIRYLGPAGPVFTATSSVRTVYSDDAAWMPKFSLPVRITNSKRVNRRHELEAGVAVARLFERAGIDMFEPRLGFLHDSAYLTLDFSGQAESGFEVIFRENPFRGRADHPVITVSALTAEPRPGHSSLFETVVRRVAQDHDISVRQACRRWFECYLDCALDPLVKLYDRFGV
;
A
#
# COMPACT_ATOMS: atom_id res chain seq x y z
N MET A 1 9.40 27.14 15.72
CA MET A 1 8.02 26.77 15.31
C MET A 1 8.11 25.36 14.77
N ILE A 2 7.33 24.40 15.30
CA ILE A 2 7.37 23.02 14.83
C ILE A 2 6.80 22.96 13.41
N ASP A 3 7.45 22.20 12.53
CA ASP A 3 7.03 22.01 11.15
C ASP A 3 5.60 21.43 11.06
N LYS A 4 4.72 22.07 10.28
CA LYS A 4 3.32 21.63 10.09
C LYS A 4 3.22 20.16 9.63
N ASN A 5 4.17 19.70 8.82
CA ASN A 5 4.16 18.34 8.28
C ASN A 5 4.63 17.32 9.32
N GLN A 6 5.48 17.73 10.27
CA GLN A 6 5.82 16.93 11.44
C GLN A 6 4.58 16.70 12.32
N ILE A 7 3.84 17.77 12.62
CA ILE A 7 2.60 17.68 13.43
C ILE A 7 1.59 16.75 12.75
N ALA A 8 1.37 16.92 11.44
CA ALA A 8 0.45 16.07 10.69
C ALA A 8 0.87 14.60 10.67
N ALA A 9 2.18 14.31 10.54
CA ALA A 9 2.70 12.95 10.57
C ALA A 9 2.52 12.26 11.93
N GLU A 10 2.73 12.99 13.03
CA GLU A 10 2.52 12.48 14.39
C GLU A 10 1.03 12.24 14.67
N GLN A 11 0.15 13.16 14.27
CA GLN A 11 -1.29 13.00 14.40
C GLN A 11 -1.81 11.80 13.60
N ALA A 12 -1.33 11.63 12.37
CA ALA A 12 -1.71 10.49 11.54
C ALA A 12 -1.22 9.15 12.11
N THR A 13 0.02 9.13 12.64
CA THR A 13 0.61 7.96 13.29
C THR A 13 -0.18 7.58 14.54
N PHE A 14 -0.49 8.56 15.40
CA PHE A 14 -1.34 8.34 16.57
C PHE A 14 -2.72 7.84 16.17
N ARG A 15 -3.38 8.48 15.22
CA ARG A 15 -4.73 8.07 14.79
C ARG A 15 -4.74 6.64 14.26
N ALA A 16 -3.80 6.28 13.40
CA ALA A 16 -3.73 4.93 12.85
C ALA A 16 -3.50 3.89 13.95
N PHE A 17 -2.58 4.16 14.88
CA PHE A 17 -2.30 3.30 16.01
C PHE A 17 -3.47 3.20 16.99
N ALA A 18 -4.05 4.33 17.40
CA ALA A 18 -5.15 4.41 18.35
C ALA A 18 -6.41 3.73 17.81
N ASN A 19 -6.73 3.89 16.52
CA ASN A 19 -7.85 3.16 15.92
C ASN A 19 -7.65 1.64 15.98
N SER A 20 -6.45 1.13 15.65
CA SER A 20 -6.15 -0.30 15.82
C SER A 20 -6.25 -0.74 17.27
N TYR A 21 -5.67 0.02 18.20
CA TYR A 21 -5.65 -0.28 19.63
C TYR A 21 -7.06 -0.33 20.23
N LEU A 22 -7.89 0.68 19.97
CA LEU A 22 -9.27 0.77 20.48
C LEU A 22 -10.15 -0.36 19.93
N ARG A 23 -9.91 -0.79 18.69
CA ARG A 23 -10.66 -1.85 18.04
C ARG A 23 -10.27 -3.24 18.54
N GLU A 24 -8.98 -3.49 18.76
CA GLU A 24 -8.44 -4.85 18.90
C GLU A 24 -8.00 -5.21 20.33
N LEU A 25 -7.68 -4.21 21.17
CA LEU A 25 -7.12 -4.45 22.50
C LEU A 25 -8.00 -3.90 23.62
N ASN A 26 -8.30 -2.60 23.58
CA ASN A 26 -9.04 -1.94 24.65
C ASN A 26 -9.80 -0.74 24.12
N SER A 27 -11.13 -0.84 24.07
CA SER A 27 -12.03 0.22 23.60
C SER A 27 -12.10 1.44 24.51
N GLY A 28 -11.49 1.37 25.69
CA GLY A 28 -11.52 2.40 26.73
C GLY A 28 -12.92 2.66 27.28
N VAL A 29 -13.02 3.65 28.16
CA VAL A 29 -14.27 4.08 28.80
C VAL A 29 -14.65 5.47 28.27
N PRO A 30 -15.84 5.66 27.68
CA PRO A 30 -16.32 6.98 27.30
C PRO A 30 -16.45 7.89 28.53
N VAL A 31 -15.87 9.09 28.47
CA VAL A 31 -15.93 10.10 29.54
C VAL A 31 -16.04 11.50 28.97
N PHE A 32 -16.54 12.44 29.77
CA PHE A 32 -16.41 13.87 29.47
C PHE A 32 -15.17 14.43 30.18
N HIS A 33 -14.31 15.11 29.41
CA HIS A 33 -13.19 15.86 29.97
C HIS A 33 -13.51 17.35 30.00
N ARG A 34 -13.47 17.96 31.18
CA ARG A 34 -13.69 19.40 31.34
C ARG A 34 -12.36 20.12 31.56
N ILE A 35 -12.07 21.11 30.73
CA ILE A 35 -10.95 22.04 30.89
C ILE A 35 -11.52 23.47 30.86
N GLY A 36 -11.51 24.14 32.01
CA GLY A 36 -12.19 25.42 32.19
C GLY A 36 -13.71 25.29 31.93
N GLU A 37 -14.21 26.05 30.96
CA GLU A 37 -15.62 26.02 30.54
C GLU A 37 -15.91 25.06 29.39
N ARG A 38 -14.87 24.47 28.77
CA ARG A 38 -15.03 23.56 27.63
C ARG A 38 -15.15 22.11 28.10
N ASN A 39 -16.10 21.39 27.50
CA ASN A 39 -16.26 19.95 27.66
C ASN A 39 -15.88 19.25 26.35
N PHE A 40 -15.12 18.17 26.47
CA PHE A 40 -14.67 17.32 25.37
C PHE A 40 -15.24 15.90 25.55
N ASP A 41 -15.81 15.30 24.50
CA ASP A 41 -16.10 13.87 24.48
C ASP A 41 -14.77 13.12 24.34
N CYS A 42 -14.46 12.24 25.28
CA CYS A 42 -13.19 11.53 25.32
C CYS A 42 -13.39 10.02 25.49
N VAL A 43 -12.35 9.29 25.15
CA VAL A 43 -12.14 7.92 25.64
C VAL A 43 -11.02 7.93 26.67
N GLU A 44 -11.26 7.29 27.81
CA GLU A 44 -10.30 7.12 28.89
C GLU A 44 -9.68 5.72 28.85
N ILE A 45 -8.36 5.64 28.95
CA ILE A 45 -7.59 4.40 28.98
C ILE A 45 -6.70 4.43 30.22
N SER A 46 -6.89 3.47 31.12
CA SER A 46 -5.99 3.25 32.24
C SER A 46 -4.77 2.43 31.79
N LEU A 47 -3.57 2.93 32.05
CA LEU A 47 -2.33 2.23 31.70
C LEU A 47 -1.86 1.36 32.89
N PRO A 48 -1.31 0.15 32.68
CA PRO A 48 -1.12 -0.80 33.77
C PRO A 48 0.07 -0.48 34.70
N SER A 49 1.20 0.03 34.20
CA SER A 49 2.33 0.43 35.05
C SER A 49 2.25 1.89 35.52
N ARG A 50 2.11 2.07 36.84
CA ARG A 50 2.18 3.32 37.63
C ARG A 50 0.92 4.21 37.67
N HIS A 51 -0.23 3.71 37.26
CA HIS A 51 -1.53 4.43 37.25
C HIS A 51 -1.67 5.68 36.36
N PRO A 52 -0.86 5.93 35.30
CA PRO A 52 -1.20 7.02 34.41
C PRO A 52 -2.51 6.70 33.66
N VAL A 53 -3.34 7.72 33.52
CA VAL A 53 -4.59 7.65 32.76
C VAL A 53 -4.46 8.55 31.55
N LEU A 54 -4.78 8.01 30.37
CA LEU A 54 -4.89 8.77 29.14
C LEU A 54 -6.34 9.12 28.88
N ARG A 55 -6.58 10.36 28.46
CA ARG A 55 -7.83 10.80 27.84
C ARG A 55 -7.55 11.28 26.43
N ILE A 56 -8.29 10.74 25.49
CA ILE A 56 -8.16 11.05 24.07
C ILE A 56 -9.48 11.67 23.62
N GLU A 57 -9.44 12.91 23.15
CA GLU A 57 -10.61 13.59 22.58
C GLU A 57 -11.12 12.85 21.35
N MET A 58 -12.43 12.62 21.28
CA MET A 58 -13.16 12.03 20.18
C MET A 58 -13.84 13.14 19.36
N LYS A 59 -13.20 13.57 18.27
CA LYS A 59 -13.79 14.55 17.34
C LYS A 59 -14.89 13.94 16.48
N SER A 60 -14.75 12.66 16.15
CA SER A 60 -15.77 11.91 15.43
C SER A 60 -15.71 10.43 15.80
N ARG A 61 -16.87 9.85 16.10
CA ARG A 61 -17.02 8.41 16.34
C ARG A 61 -17.46 7.73 15.05
N SER A 62 -16.84 6.59 14.73
CA SER A 62 -17.17 5.78 13.56
C SER A 62 -17.58 4.39 14.02
N LEU A 63 -18.67 3.85 13.45
CA LEU A 63 -19.08 2.46 13.66
C LEU A 63 -18.11 1.48 12.97
N CYS A 64 -17.35 1.94 11.98
CA CYS A 64 -16.38 1.13 11.24
C CYS A 64 -14.95 1.25 11.80
N GLY A 65 -14.78 1.86 12.98
CA GLY A 65 -13.49 1.94 13.70
C GLY A 65 -12.54 3.05 13.24
N MET A 66 -12.87 3.83 12.19
CA MET A 66 -12.08 5.00 11.79
C MET A 66 -12.49 6.24 12.58
N HIS A 67 -12.07 6.33 13.83
CA HIS A 67 -12.34 7.50 14.66
C HIS A 67 -11.44 8.68 14.28
N LEU A 68 -11.93 9.90 14.51
CA LEU A 68 -11.11 11.11 14.47
C LEU A 68 -10.83 11.54 15.90
N PHE A 69 -9.54 11.74 16.19
CA PHE A 69 -9.08 12.14 17.50
C PHE A 69 -8.69 13.62 17.52
N GLY A 70 -8.78 14.21 18.71
CA GLY A 70 -8.33 15.57 18.98
C GLY A 70 -7.15 15.59 19.93
N GLN A 71 -7.24 16.45 20.93
CA GLN A 71 -6.22 16.60 21.96
C GLN A 71 -6.11 15.35 22.84
N ILE A 72 -4.93 15.15 23.42
CA ILE A 72 -4.61 13.99 24.25
C ILE A 72 -4.07 14.50 25.56
N TRP A 73 -4.60 13.98 26.67
CA TRP A 73 -4.15 14.35 28.01
C TRP A 73 -3.70 13.13 28.78
N ILE A 74 -2.70 13.34 29.62
CA ILE A 74 -2.23 12.38 30.61
C ILE A 74 -2.43 12.92 32.02
N ARG A 75 -2.68 11.99 32.92
CA ARG A 75 -2.63 12.21 34.37
C ARG A 75 -1.78 11.12 34.98
N GLN A 76 -0.66 11.48 35.63
CA GLN A 76 0.33 10.50 36.11
C GLN A 76 -0.07 9.81 37.43
N ASP A 77 -0.86 10.49 38.27
CA ASP A 77 -1.20 10.04 39.62
C ASP A 77 -2.72 10.20 39.88
N ALA A 78 -3.21 9.83 41.05
CA ALA A 78 -4.61 10.09 41.46
C ALA A 78 -4.94 11.59 41.66
N GLY A 79 -3.97 12.50 41.48
CA GLY A 79 -4.17 13.95 41.58
C GLY A 79 -5.12 14.50 40.50
N PRO A 80 -5.55 15.77 40.60
CA PRO A 80 -6.53 16.34 39.67
C PRO A 80 -5.93 16.85 38.35
N ASN A 81 -4.61 16.91 38.22
CA ASN A 81 -3.94 17.67 37.15
C ASN A 81 -3.79 16.83 35.87
N TRP A 82 -4.41 17.32 34.79
CA TRP A 82 -4.27 16.81 33.44
C TRP A 82 -3.30 17.67 32.64
N HIS A 83 -2.41 17.03 31.89
CA HIS A 83 -1.46 17.71 31.02
C HIS A 83 -1.67 17.23 29.60
N GLU A 84 -1.73 18.16 28.64
CA GLU A 84 -1.76 17.81 27.23
C GLU A 84 -0.41 17.23 26.83
N ILE A 85 -0.43 16.18 26.00
CA ILE A 85 0.77 15.50 25.51
C ILE A 85 0.76 15.37 24.00
N GLU A 86 1.95 15.23 23.42
CA GLU A 86 2.12 15.04 21.99
C GLU A 86 1.61 13.66 21.53
N PRO A 87 1.05 13.55 20.31
CA PRO A 87 0.53 12.29 19.79
C PRO A 87 1.55 11.16 19.78
N ILE A 88 2.82 11.47 19.49
CA ILE A 88 3.88 10.46 19.46
C ILE A 88 4.19 9.89 20.86
N LEU A 89 4.12 10.72 21.92
CA LEU A 89 4.28 10.24 23.29
C LEU A 89 3.12 9.32 23.68
N ALA A 90 1.89 9.68 23.29
CA ALA A 90 0.72 8.85 23.53
C ALA A 90 0.84 7.47 22.86
N VAL A 91 1.39 7.39 21.63
CA VAL A 91 1.67 6.09 20.97
C VAL A 91 2.63 5.23 21.79
N HIS A 92 3.73 5.81 22.29
CA HIS A 92 4.68 5.07 23.12
C HIS A 92 4.01 4.49 24.38
N LEU A 93 3.16 5.29 25.05
CA LEU A 93 2.41 4.84 26.22
C LEU A 93 1.42 3.72 25.90
N LEU A 94 0.72 3.80 24.77
CA LEU A 94 -0.20 2.74 24.34
C LEU A 94 0.54 1.45 23.95
N VAL A 95 1.72 1.55 23.34
CA VAL A 95 2.59 0.39 23.09
C VAL A 95 2.99 -0.26 24.42
N LEU A 96 3.42 0.53 25.41
CA LEU A 96 3.74 0.00 26.75
C LEU A 96 2.53 -0.70 27.40
N ALA A 97 1.34 -0.13 27.31
CA ALA A 97 0.14 -0.76 27.82
C ALA A 97 -0.22 -2.06 27.09
N ALA A 98 -0.06 -2.10 25.77
CA ALA A 98 -0.27 -3.33 24.99
C ALA A 98 0.69 -4.46 25.43
N ARG A 99 1.94 -4.13 25.76
CA ARG A 99 2.94 -5.10 26.24
C ARG A 99 2.56 -5.71 27.58
N GLU A 100 2.07 -4.90 28.51
CA GLU A 100 1.71 -5.35 29.86
C GLU A 100 0.43 -6.19 29.88
N ALA A 101 -0.45 -5.99 28.91
CA ALA A 101 -1.59 -6.88 28.66
C ALA A 101 -1.21 -8.21 27.97
N GLY A 102 -0.02 -8.27 27.33
CA GLY A 102 0.50 -9.44 26.64
C GLY A 102 1.49 -10.28 27.48
N SER A 103 1.91 -11.44 26.95
CA SER A 103 2.93 -12.27 27.62
C SER A 103 4.35 -11.73 27.41
N ALA A 104 5.22 -11.91 28.40
CA ALA A 104 6.61 -11.41 28.42
C ALA A 104 7.53 -11.96 27.30
N THR A 105 7.05 -12.89 26.48
CA THR A 105 7.78 -13.60 25.40
C THR A 105 8.06 -12.76 24.15
N HIS A 106 7.64 -11.49 24.09
CA HIS A 106 7.66 -10.70 22.84
C HIS A 106 8.55 -9.45 22.82
N ARG A 107 9.52 -9.29 23.74
CA ARG A 107 10.37 -8.08 23.81
C ARG A 107 11.03 -7.66 22.49
N GLN A 108 11.47 -8.61 21.67
CA GLN A 108 12.09 -8.31 20.37
C GLN A 108 11.09 -7.77 19.36
N ALA A 109 9.84 -8.26 19.39
CA ALA A 109 8.75 -7.73 18.57
C ALA A 109 8.36 -6.30 18.98
N ASP A 110 8.52 -5.95 20.25
CA ASP A 110 8.25 -4.59 20.76
C ASP A 110 9.21 -3.55 20.17
N VAL A 111 10.51 -3.88 20.15
CA VAL A 111 11.54 -3.00 19.58
C VAL A 111 11.31 -2.84 18.08
N GLU A 112 11.03 -3.93 17.37
CA GLU A 112 10.69 -3.88 15.94
C GLU A 112 9.45 -3.02 15.70
N LEU A 113 8.41 -3.14 16.52
CA LEU A 113 7.19 -2.34 16.39
C LEU A 113 7.48 -0.85 16.58
N LEU A 114 8.21 -0.47 17.63
CA LEU A 114 8.58 0.93 17.90
C LEU A 114 9.42 1.51 16.76
N GLU A 115 10.41 0.76 16.27
CA GLU A 115 11.22 1.16 15.11
C GLU A 115 10.31 1.45 13.90
N ARG A 116 9.38 0.53 13.62
CA ARG A 116 8.47 0.65 12.47
C ARG A 116 7.47 1.80 12.63
N ILE A 117 7.02 2.12 13.84
CA ILE A 117 6.18 3.29 14.14
C ILE A 117 6.95 4.57 13.80
N LEU A 118 8.18 4.70 14.30
CA LEU A 118 9.01 5.87 14.04
C LEU A 118 9.35 6.00 12.55
N GLN A 119 9.70 4.91 11.88
CA GLN A 119 9.92 4.88 10.42
C GLN A 119 8.68 5.33 9.66
N SER A 120 7.49 4.86 10.04
CA SER A 120 6.22 5.24 9.41
C SER A 120 5.93 6.73 9.58
N CYS A 121 6.16 7.28 10.78
CA CYS A 121 5.99 8.71 11.05
C CYS A 121 6.95 9.57 10.20
N GLN A 122 8.24 9.22 10.19
CA GLN A 122 9.25 9.91 9.40
C GLN A 122 8.99 9.81 7.88
N ALA A 123 8.53 8.66 7.39
CA ALA A 123 8.13 8.48 6.00
C ALA A 123 6.94 9.39 5.64
N THR A 124 5.89 9.39 6.48
CA THR A 124 4.71 10.25 6.29
C THR A 124 5.11 11.72 6.17
N LYS A 125 5.96 12.22 7.07
CA LYS A 125 6.47 13.60 6.99
C LYS A 125 7.18 13.86 5.66
N ARG A 126 8.13 13.00 5.27
CA ARG A 126 8.87 13.15 4.01
C ARG A 126 7.93 13.20 2.81
N TYR A 127 6.89 12.39 2.81
CA TYR A 127 5.91 12.35 1.73
C TYR A 127 5.08 13.65 1.67
N LEU A 128 4.68 14.19 2.82
CA LEU A 128 4.01 15.49 2.89
C LEU A 128 4.92 16.64 2.41
N ASP A 129 6.19 16.63 2.81
CA ASP A 129 7.19 17.62 2.38
C ASP A 129 7.40 17.59 0.87
N ALA A 130 7.44 16.40 0.27
CA ALA A 130 7.56 16.24 -1.18
C ALA A 130 6.29 16.70 -1.91
N ALA A 131 5.11 16.37 -1.39
CA ALA A 131 3.83 16.75 -1.97
C ALA A 131 3.59 18.27 -1.95
N ASP A 132 4.16 19.00 -0.99
CA ASP A 132 4.09 20.46 -0.96
C ASP A 132 4.96 21.14 -2.04
N ARG A 133 5.96 20.43 -2.59
CA ARG A 133 6.88 20.97 -3.61
C ARG A 133 6.40 20.80 -5.04
N ALA A 134 5.54 19.80 -5.30
CA ALA A 134 5.10 19.47 -6.65
C ALA A 134 3.59 19.18 -6.68
N PRO A 135 2.82 19.85 -7.54
CA PRO A 135 1.39 19.58 -7.68
C PRO A 135 1.15 18.11 -8.08
N PRO A 136 0.02 17.50 -7.69
CA PRO A 136 -0.29 16.14 -8.08
C PRO A 136 -0.47 16.03 -9.59
N SER A 137 0.01 14.93 -10.17
CA SER A 137 -0.42 14.48 -11.48
C SER A 137 -1.93 14.18 -11.44
N VAL A 138 -2.54 14.01 -12.61
CA VAL A 138 -3.90 13.49 -12.76
C VAL A 138 -3.83 12.08 -13.33
N GLY A 139 -4.84 11.25 -13.07
CA GLY A 139 -4.90 9.88 -13.58
C GLY A 139 -4.74 8.80 -12.52
N PHE A 140 -4.73 7.56 -13.00
CA PHE A 140 -4.59 6.36 -12.17
C PHE A 140 -3.36 6.38 -11.28
N ILE A 141 -2.20 6.68 -11.86
CA ILE A 141 -0.96 6.69 -11.09
C ILE A 141 -0.92 7.79 -10.03
N ALA A 142 -1.55 8.93 -10.30
CA ALA A 142 -1.66 10.01 -9.32
C ALA A 142 -2.45 9.58 -8.09
N ALA A 143 -3.56 8.86 -8.29
CA ALA A 143 -4.36 8.29 -7.20
C ALA A 143 -3.53 7.29 -6.39
N GLU A 144 -2.85 6.36 -7.05
CA GLU A 144 -1.94 5.38 -6.42
C GLU A 144 -0.83 6.04 -5.58
N GLN A 145 -0.35 7.21 -6.00
CA GLN A 145 0.73 7.96 -5.33
C GLN A 145 0.23 9.01 -4.32
N SER A 146 -1.08 9.10 -4.08
CA SER A 146 -1.69 10.11 -3.19
C SER A 146 -1.98 9.61 -1.76
N LEU A 147 -1.63 8.36 -1.45
CA LEU A 147 -1.96 7.71 -0.19
C LEU A 147 -1.00 8.08 0.96
N TYR A 148 -0.76 9.37 1.23
CA TYR A 148 0.29 9.84 2.15
C TYR A 148 0.30 9.22 3.55
N PHE A 149 -0.87 8.90 4.10
CA PHE A 149 -1.02 8.35 5.46
C PHE A 149 -1.18 6.82 5.49
N GLY A 150 -1.46 6.20 4.34
CA GLY A 150 -1.61 4.74 4.21
C GLY A 150 -2.86 4.20 4.90
N HIS A 151 -2.79 2.97 5.41
CA HIS A 151 -3.94 2.28 6.00
C HIS A 151 -4.32 2.90 7.37
N PRO A 152 -5.54 3.45 7.53
CA PRO A 152 -5.93 4.21 8.73
C PRO A 152 -6.17 3.34 9.98
N LEU A 153 -6.17 2.02 9.82
CA LEU A 153 -6.38 1.03 10.88
C LEU A 153 -5.20 0.05 10.99
N HIS A 154 -4.00 0.49 10.64
CA HIS A 154 -2.77 -0.28 10.80
C HIS A 154 -1.77 0.54 11.60
N PRO A 155 -1.03 -0.03 12.57
CA PRO A 155 -0.15 0.75 13.45
C PRO A 155 1.07 1.36 12.75
N THR A 156 1.54 0.76 11.65
CA THR A 156 2.76 1.19 10.92
C THR A 156 2.53 1.28 9.41
N PRO A 157 1.56 2.08 8.94
CA PRO A 157 1.04 2.00 7.57
C PRO A 157 2.05 2.43 6.50
N LYS A 158 3.05 3.23 6.86
CA LYS A 158 4.14 3.73 5.98
C LYS A 158 5.52 3.21 6.35
N SER A 159 5.60 2.18 7.20
CA SER A 159 6.86 1.48 7.40
C SER A 159 7.20 0.65 6.16
N LEU A 160 8.38 0.92 5.59
CA LEU A 160 8.99 0.18 4.48
C LEU A 160 10.28 -0.50 4.96
N GLN A 161 10.16 -1.34 6.00
CA GLN A 161 11.31 -2.00 6.60
C GLN A 161 12.02 -2.90 5.58
N GLY A 162 13.33 -2.71 5.41
CA GLY A 162 14.13 -3.32 4.32
C GLY A 162 14.43 -2.37 3.16
N MET A 163 13.90 -1.15 3.17
CA MET A 163 14.18 -0.11 2.18
C MET A 163 14.76 1.14 2.86
N SER A 164 15.99 1.50 2.50
CA SER A 164 16.67 2.70 3.01
C SER A 164 16.02 4.00 2.52
N ASN A 165 16.34 5.13 3.17
CA ASN A 165 15.73 6.43 2.84
C ASN A 165 15.99 6.87 1.39
N TRP A 166 17.20 6.68 0.86
CA TRP A 166 17.54 7.04 -0.52
C TRP A 166 16.86 6.12 -1.54
N GLN A 167 16.67 4.84 -1.20
CA GLN A 167 15.88 3.91 -2.04
C GLN A 167 14.41 4.33 -2.08
N GLN A 168 13.87 4.84 -0.97
CA GLN A 168 12.49 5.33 -0.94
C GLN A 168 12.26 6.52 -1.87
N GLU A 169 13.25 7.40 -2.10
CA GLU A 169 13.13 8.49 -3.09
C GLU A 169 12.85 7.97 -4.50
N VAL A 170 13.30 6.75 -4.81
CA VAL A 170 13.09 6.11 -6.12
C VAL A 170 11.86 5.19 -6.11
N TYR A 171 11.65 4.42 -5.04
CA TYR A 171 10.68 3.31 -5.03
C TYR A 171 9.43 3.54 -4.18
N ALA A 172 9.38 4.57 -3.33
CA ALA A 172 8.16 4.89 -2.58
C ALA A 172 7.18 5.65 -3.50
N PRO A 173 5.93 5.19 -3.65
CA PRO A 173 4.98 5.77 -4.59
C PRO A 173 4.71 7.25 -4.30
N GLU A 174 4.65 7.66 -3.03
CA GLU A 174 4.35 9.03 -2.63
C GLU A 174 5.45 10.04 -3.03
N LEU A 175 6.67 9.55 -3.26
CA LEU A 175 7.80 10.36 -3.73
C LEU A 175 7.92 10.42 -5.26
N ARG A 176 7.08 9.66 -5.97
CA ARG A 176 6.95 9.69 -7.44
C ARG A 176 8.25 9.45 -8.19
N GLY A 177 9.16 8.65 -7.59
CA GLY A 177 10.39 8.23 -8.22
C GLY A 177 10.14 7.35 -9.45
N GLY A 178 11.07 7.42 -10.41
CA GLY A 178 11.05 6.63 -11.63
C GLY A 178 12.30 5.75 -11.75
N PHE A 179 12.15 4.56 -12.32
CA PHE A 179 13.25 3.63 -12.58
C PHE A 179 12.97 2.74 -13.79
N GLN A 180 14.02 2.31 -14.48
CA GLN A 180 13.92 1.23 -15.47
C GLN A 180 13.93 -0.13 -14.76
N LEU A 181 13.30 -1.14 -15.37
CA LEU A 181 13.40 -2.51 -14.88
C LEU A 181 14.82 -3.03 -15.10
N ALA A 182 15.30 -3.86 -14.18
CA ALA A 182 16.53 -4.61 -14.31
C ALA A 182 16.27 -5.92 -15.06
N TYR A 183 17.19 -6.36 -15.91
CA TYR A 183 17.02 -7.61 -16.66
C TYR A 183 18.10 -8.63 -16.31
N PHE A 184 17.69 -9.89 -16.25
CA PHE A 184 18.57 -11.05 -16.26
C PHE A 184 18.32 -11.88 -17.53
N ALA A 185 19.34 -12.59 -18.00
CA ALA A 185 19.17 -13.77 -18.85
C ALA A 185 19.39 -15.01 -18.00
N ALA A 186 18.54 -16.03 -18.13
CA ALA A 186 18.73 -17.31 -17.46
C ALA A 186 18.54 -18.47 -18.43
N ALA A 187 19.26 -19.56 -18.19
CA ALA A 187 19.10 -20.79 -18.97
C ALA A 187 17.64 -21.28 -18.92
N ALA A 188 17.05 -21.54 -20.09
CA ALA A 188 15.62 -21.82 -20.25
C ALA A 188 15.11 -23.00 -19.40
N HIS A 189 15.96 -23.98 -19.09
CA HIS A 189 15.58 -25.12 -18.27
C HIS A 189 15.33 -24.77 -16.79
N LEU A 190 15.86 -23.63 -16.30
CA LEU A 190 15.60 -23.09 -14.97
C LEU A 190 14.31 -22.28 -14.92
N VAL A 191 13.80 -21.87 -16.06
CA VAL A 191 12.66 -20.95 -16.14
C VAL A 191 11.36 -21.72 -15.96
N ARG A 192 10.47 -21.13 -15.16
CA ARG A 192 9.08 -21.55 -15.03
C ARG A 192 8.18 -20.38 -15.34
N GLU A 193 7.26 -20.59 -16.25
CA GLU A 193 6.29 -19.59 -16.67
C GLU A 193 4.96 -20.26 -16.95
N ASP A 194 3.89 -19.48 -16.87
CA ASP A 194 2.59 -19.85 -17.41
C ASP A 194 1.83 -18.58 -17.80
N SER A 195 0.87 -18.71 -18.73
CA SER A 195 0.03 -17.59 -19.18
C SER A 195 -1.35 -18.01 -19.63
N ALA A 196 -2.32 -17.12 -19.43
CA ALA A 196 -3.66 -17.14 -19.98
C ALA A 196 -3.71 -16.11 -21.11
N GLY A 197 -3.65 -16.57 -22.36
CA GLY A 197 -3.68 -15.71 -23.54
C GLY A 197 -2.29 -15.38 -24.09
N THR A 198 -1.69 -14.28 -23.63
CA THR A 198 -0.44 -13.76 -24.22
C THR A 198 0.79 -14.50 -23.70
N ALA A 199 1.63 -15.00 -24.61
CA ALA A 199 2.88 -15.69 -24.25
C ALA A 199 3.83 -14.77 -23.46
N VAL A 200 4.45 -15.31 -22.41
CA VAL A 200 5.33 -14.55 -21.50
C VAL A 200 6.51 -13.92 -22.23
N THR A 201 7.10 -14.60 -23.20
CA THR A 201 8.18 -14.04 -24.03
C THR A 201 7.74 -12.79 -24.79
N SER A 202 6.50 -12.75 -25.30
CA SER A 202 5.93 -11.55 -25.94
C SER A 202 5.68 -10.43 -24.93
N ILE A 203 5.23 -10.75 -23.72
CA ILE A 203 5.05 -9.79 -22.63
C ILE A 203 6.40 -9.15 -22.28
N VAL A 204 7.43 -9.97 -21.99
CA VAL A 204 8.78 -9.50 -21.63
C VAL A 204 9.40 -8.68 -22.75
N SER A 205 9.26 -9.11 -24.01
CA SER A 205 9.73 -8.33 -25.16
C SER A 205 9.05 -6.95 -25.24
N SER A 206 7.74 -6.89 -24.99
CA SER A 206 7.00 -5.61 -24.99
C SER A 206 7.46 -4.65 -23.87
N LEU A 207 7.95 -5.18 -22.74
CA LEU A 207 8.47 -4.41 -21.62
C LEU A 207 9.85 -3.79 -21.89
N LEU A 208 10.57 -4.24 -22.93
CA LEU A 208 11.81 -3.61 -23.38
C LEU A 208 11.56 -2.37 -24.26
N GLY A 209 10.38 -2.26 -24.88
CA GLY A 209 10.05 -1.15 -25.78
C GLY A 209 11.14 -0.90 -26.83
N ASN A 210 11.60 0.35 -26.92
CA ASN A 210 12.66 0.74 -27.87
C ASN A 210 14.05 0.16 -27.55
N ASP A 211 14.26 -0.38 -26.34
CA ASP A 211 15.53 -0.97 -25.91
C ASP A 211 15.65 -2.46 -26.23
N ALA A 212 14.70 -3.05 -26.98
CA ALA A 212 14.72 -4.47 -27.33
C ALA A 212 16.01 -4.92 -28.04
N GLY A 213 16.75 -3.99 -28.67
CA GLY A 213 18.06 -4.27 -29.29
C GLY A 213 19.27 -4.18 -28.35
N ASN A 214 19.12 -3.59 -27.16
CA ASN A 214 20.20 -3.34 -26.21
C ASN A 214 20.38 -4.48 -25.20
N VAL A 215 19.33 -5.27 -24.97
CA VAL A 215 19.30 -6.39 -24.04
C VAL A 215 18.80 -7.63 -24.77
N ALA A 216 19.67 -8.64 -24.89
CA ALA A 216 19.34 -9.88 -25.59
C ALA A 216 19.66 -11.11 -24.75
N ALA A 217 18.76 -12.09 -24.81
CA ALA A 217 19.03 -13.45 -24.41
C ALA A 217 19.86 -14.16 -25.49
N GLY A 218 20.82 -14.98 -25.08
CA GLY A 218 21.53 -15.88 -25.97
C GLY A 218 20.72 -17.13 -26.32
N ASN A 219 21.31 -18.01 -27.12
CA ASN A 219 20.67 -19.28 -27.49
C ASN A 219 20.41 -20.13 -26.23
N GLY A 220 19.14 -20.50 -26.03
CA GLY A 220 18.72 -21.30 -24.87
C GLY A 220 18.59 -20.52 -23.56
N GLU A 221 18.61 -19.19 -23.61
CA GLU A 221 18.30 -18.31 -22.48
C GLU A 221 16.92 -17.66 -22.64
N MET A 222 16.31 -17.25 -21.53
CA MET A 222 15.14 -16.37 -21.52
C MET A 222 15.44 -15.11 -20.71
N LEU A 223 14.75 -14.01 -21.05
CA LEU A 223 14.86 -12.75 -20.33
C LEU A 223 13.92 -12.71 -19.12
N LEU A 224 14.40 -12.18 -18.00
CA LEU A 224 13.64 -12.00 -16.78
C LEU A 224 13.68 -10.52 -16.35
N PRO A 225 12.58 -9.77 -16.49
CA PRO A 225 12.49 -8.43 -15.93
C PRO A 225 12.40 -8.52 -14.41
N MET A 226 13.03 -7.61 -13.69
CA MET A 226 13.11 -7.55 -12.24
C MET A 226 12.99 -6.11 -11.74
N HIS A 227 12.38 -5.95 -10.57
CA HIS A 227 12.49 -4.69 -9.84
C HIS A 227 13.96 -4.46 -9.44
N PRO A 228 14.56 -3.28 -9.66
CA PRO A 228 15.98 -3.05 -9.38
C PRO A 228 16.41 -3.37 -7.93
N LEU A 229 15.58 -3.01 -6.95
CA LEU A 229 15.81 -3.39 -5.54
C LEU A 229 15.88 -4.91 -5.32
N GLN A 230 15.01 -5.68 -5.98
CA GLN A 230 15.02 -7.13 -5.87
C GLN A 230 16.22 -7.73 -6.61
N ALA A 231 16.55 -7.20 -7.79
CA ALA A 231 17.75 -7.61 -8.53
C ALA A 231 19.02 -7.46 -7.70
N GLN A 232 19.17 -6.33 -6.99
CA GLN A 232 20.29 -6.09 -6.09
C GLN A 232 20.35 -7.12 -4.94
N ALA A 233 19.20 -7.43 -4.33
CA ALA A 233 19.13 -8.45 -3.28
C ALA A 233 19.47 -9.85 -3.81
N LEU A 234 18.97 -10.21 -4.99
CA LEU A 234 19.24 -11.50 -5.63
C LEU A 234 20.72 -11.69 -5.94
N MET A 235 21.43 -10.68 -6.44
CA MET A 235 22.88 -10.79 -6.70
C MET A 235 23.74 -10.97 -5.43
N LEU A 236 23.17 -10.72 -4.25
CA LEU A 236 23.80 -10.98 -2.95
C LEU A 236 23.47 -12.38 -2.41
N ASP A 237 22.47 -13.07 -2.97
CA ASP A 237 22.11 -14.41 -2.56
C ASP A 237 23.16 -15.44 -3.03
N PRO A 238 23.67 -16.32 -2.14
CA PRO A 238 24.69 -17.30 -2.50
C PRO A 238 24.29 -18.28 -3.60
N ALA A 239 23.03 -18.71 -3.65
CA ALA A 239 22.55 -19.65 -4.66
C ALA A 239 22.46 -18.98 -6.04
N VAL A 240 21.98 -17.72 -6.08
CA VAL A 240 21.97 -16.93 -7.31
C VAL A 240 23.39 -16.65 -7.78
N ARG A 241 24.32 -16.31 -6.87
CA ARG A 241 25.73 -16.10 -7.23
C ARG A 241 26.37 -17.34 -7.83
N ALA A 242 26.11 -18.53 -7.28
CA ALA A 242 26.60 -19.79 -7.86
C ALA A 242 26.07 -20.03 -9.30
N LEU A 243 24.82 -19.64 -9.57
CA LEU A 243 24.25 -19.72 -10.92
C LEU A 243 24.86 -18.67 -11.86
N MET A 244 25.22 -17.50 -11.34
CA MET A 244 25.95 -16.49 -12.11
C MET A 244 27.37 -16.93 -12.43
N ASP A 245 28.09 -17.49 -11.46
CA ASP A 245 29.46 -17.98 -11.62
C ASP A 245 29.53 -19.16 -12.61
N SER A 246 28.50 -20.00 -12.66
CA SER A 246 28.36 -21.09 -13.63
C SER A 246 27.83 -20.65 -15.00
N GLY A 247 27.50 -19.37 -15.17
CA GLY A 247 26.97 -18.82 -16.42
C GLY A 247 25.51 -19.18 -16.73
N GLN A 248 24.79 -19.82 -15.79
CA GLN A 248 23.38 -20.17 -15.97
C GLN A 248 22.44 -18.96 -15.79
N ILE A 249 22.91 -17.90 -15.12
CA ILE A 249 22.22 -16.61 -14.99
C ILE A 249 23.21 -15.49 -15.30
N ARG A 250 22.78 -14.46 -16.02
CA ARG A 250 23.58 -13.25 -16.30
C ARG A 250 22.76 -12.02 -16.00
N TYR A 251 23.33 -11.08 -15.25
CA TYR A 251 22.74 -9.76 -15.07
C TYR A 251 23.03 -8.89 -16.30
N LEU A 252 22.00 -8.29 -16.88
CA LEU A 252 22.09 -7.50 -18.11
C LEU A 252 21.96 -5.99 -17.87
N GLY A 253 21.54 -5.59 -16.67
CA GLY A 253 21.37 -4.18 -16.32
C GLY A 253 19.96 -3.63 -16.53
N PRO A 254 19.78 -2.32 -16.32
CA PRO A 254 18.50 -1.65 -16.53
C PRO A 254 18.19 -1.45 -18.02
N ALA A 255 16.92 -1.61 -18.41
CA ALA A 255 16.45 -1.33 -19.77
C ALA A 255 14.93 -1.07 -19.83
N GLY A 256 14.46 -0.56 -20.96
CA GLY A 256 13.06 -0.33 -21.25
C GLY A 256 12.53 1.02 -20.77
N PRO A 257 11.21 1.24 -20.79
CA PRO A 257 10.62 2.49 -20.36
C PRO A 257 10.81 2.70 -18.85
N VAL A 258 10.62 3.95 -18.42
CA VAL A 258 10.64 4.29 -16.99
C VAL A 258 9.32 3.87 -16.36
N PHE A 259 9.42 3.10 -15.29
CA PHE A 259 8.32 2.71 -14.43
C PHE A 259 8.32 3.51 -13.13
N THR A 260 7.18 3.57 -12.48
CA THR A 260 7.01 4.10 -11.13
C THR A 260 6.16 3.16 -10.29
N ALA A 261 6.35 3.17 -8.98
CA ALA A 261 5.64 2.28 -8.06
C ALA A 261 4.18 2.73 -7.88
N THR A 262 3.28 1.76 -7.77
CA THR A 262 1.89 1.94 -7.30
C THR A 262 1.83 1.89 -5.76
N SER A 263 0.65 2.07 -5.15
CA SER A 263 0.46 2.02 -3.69
C SER A 263 0.88 0.70 -3.03
N SER A 264 0.93 -0.38 -3.80
CA SER A 264 1.45 -1.68 -3.34
C SER A 264 2.97 -1.75 -3.22
N VAL A 265 3.68 -0.72 -3.72
CA VAL A 265 5.14 -0.61 -3.93
C VAL A 265 5.68 -1.59 -4.96
N ARG A 266 5.29 -2.86 -4.86
CA ARG A 266 5.81 -3.96 -5.69
C ARG A 266 5.19 -4.08 -7.09
N THR A 267 4.03 -3.48 -7.31
CA THR A 267 3.43 -3.39 -8.65
C THR A 267 3.84 -2.06 -9.25
N VAL A 268 4.33 -2.09 -10.48
CA VAL A 268 4.88 -0.91 -11.14
C VAL A 268 4.04 -0.54 -12.37
N TYR A 269 4.02 0.75 -12.67
CA TYR A 269 3.22 1.35 -13.75
C TYR A 269 4.11 2.16 -14.68
N SER A 270 3.82 2.11 -15.97
CA SER A 270 4.32 3.04 -16.98
C SER A 270 3.22 3.28 -18.01
N ASP A 271 3.05 4.52 -18.47
CA ASP A 271 2.09 4.85 -19.54
C ASP A 271 2.52 4.21 -20.88
N ASP A 272 3.83 4.02 -21.04
CA ASP A 272 4.47 3.45 -22.22
C ASP A 272 4.43 1.90 -22.24
N ALA A 273 3.95 1.25 -21.18
CA ALA A 273 3.94 -0.21 -21.05
C ALA A 273 2.52 -0.79 -21.00
N ALA A 274 2.25 -1.77 -21.85
CA ALA A 274 0.97 -2.51 -21.89
C ALA A 274 0.73 -3.41 -20.66
N TRP A 275 1.75 -3.60 -19.83
CA TRP A 275 1.72 -4.50 -18.67
C TRP A 275 2.21 -3.76 -17.42
N MET A 276 1.65 -4.16 -16.28
CA MET A 276 2.04 -3.75 -14.93
C MET A 276 2.67 -4.95 -14.20
N PRO A 277 4.01 -5.11 -14.26
CA PRO A 277 4.69 -6.16 -13.52
C PRO A 277 4.53 -5.99 -12.00
N LYS A 278 4.35 -7.10 -11.29
CA LYS A 278 4.23 -7.18 -9.84
C LYS A 278 5.28 -8.15 -9.29
N PHE A 279 6.24 -7.61 -8.56
CA PHE A 279 7.45 -8.32 -8.15
C PHE A 279 7.41 -8.84 -6.72
N SER A 280 8.21 -9.87 -6.44
CA SER A 280 8.73 -10.09 -5.08
C SER A 280 9.66 -8.92 -4.70
N LEU A 281 9.57 -8.43 -3.46
CA LEU A 281 10.46 -7.42 -2.90
C LEU A 281 10.97 -7.85 -1.52
N PRO A 282 12.22 -7.50 -1.15
CA PRO A 282 12.83 -7.85 0.14
C PRO A 282 12.40 -6.83 1.23
N VAL A 283 11.16 -6.34 1.15
CA VAL A 283 10.62 -5.27 1.98
C VAL A 283 9.39 -5.77 2.72
N ARG A 284 9.32 -5.50 4.02
CA ARG A 284 8.13 -5.71 4.83
C ARG A 284 7.26 -4.46 4.76
N ILE A 285 6.04 -4.63 4.27
CA ILE A 285 5.04 -3.58 4.16
C ILE A 285 3.81 -4.05 4.93
N THR A 286 3.32 -3.24 5.86
CA THR A 286 2.26 -3.65 6.80
C THR A 286 2.64 -4.95 7.52
N ASN A 287 1.86 -6.02 7.40
CA ASN A 287 2.08 -7.28 8.14
C ASN A 287 2.95 -8.31 7.39
N SER A 288 3.35 -8.05 6.16
CA SER A 288 3.93 -9.09 5.30
C SER A 288 5.19 -8.63 4.59
N LYS A 289 6.17 -9.54 4.50
CA LYS A 289 7.18 -9.43 3.44
C LYS A 289 6.46 -9.59 2.10
N ARG A 290 6.79 -8.73 1.14
CA ARG A 290 6.12 -8.70 -0.16
C ARG A 290 6.73 -9.71 -1.13
N VAL A 291 6.67 -10.98 -0.76
CA VAL A 291 7.07 -12.11 -1.62
C VAL A 291 5.83 -12.62 -2.33
N ASN A 292 5.91 -12.86 -3.64
CA ASN A 292 4.90 -13.60 -4.38
C ASN A 292 5.13 -15.09 -4.14
N ARG A 293 4.11 -15.84 -3.75
CA ARG A 293 4.23 -17.28 -3.50
C ARG A 293 3.98 -18.07 -4.77
N ARG A 294 4.65 -19.22 -4.92
CA ARG A 294 4.48 -20.06 -6.11
C ARG A 294 3.01 -20.41 -6.41
N HIS A 295 2.27 -20.82 -5.40
CA HIS A 295 0.84 -21.15 -5.54
C HIS A 295 -0.02 -19.94 -5.88
N GLU A 296 0.36 -18.72 -5.49
CA GLU A 296 -0.37 -17.48 -5.85
C GLU A 296 -0.19 -17.17 -7.35
N LEU A 297 1.00 -17.46 -7.92
CA LEU A 297 1.27 -17.28 -9.34
C LEU A 297 0.38 -18.19 -10.20
N GLU A 298 0.37 -19.48 -9.85
CA GLU A 298 -0.39 -20.52 -10.54
C GLU A 298 -1.91 -20.27 -10.40
N ALA A 299 -2.36 -19.84 -9.22
CA ALA A 299 -3.74 -19.46 -8.98
C ALA A 299 -4.19 -18.28 -9.85
N GLY A 300 -3.35 -17.25 -10.04
CA GLY A 300 -3.68 -16.10 -10.89
C GLY A 300 -4.02 -16.51 -12.33
N VAL A 301 -3.15 -17.33 -12.93
CA VAL A 301 -3.35 -17.84 -14.31
C VAL A 301 -4.56 -18.78 -14.38
N ALA A 302 -4.75 -19.64 -13.37
CA ALA A 302 -5.91 -20.53 -13.29
C ALA A 302 -7.24 -19.75 -13.22
N VAL A 303 -7.29 -18.70 -12.40
CA VAL A 303 -8.45 -17.81 -12.27
C VAL A 303 -8.73 -17.08 -13.57
N ALA A 304 -7.72 -16.54 -14.25
CA ALA A 304 -7.88 -15.88 -15.53
C ALA A 304 -8.52 -16.82 -16.58
N ARG A 305 -8.01 -18.06 -16.69
CA ARG A 305 -8.58 -19.08 -17.59
C ARG A 305 -10.00 -19.48 -17.19
N LEU A 306 -10.29 -19.57 -15.89
CA LEU A 306 -11.61 -19.91 -15.39
C LEU A 306 -12.63 -18.82 -15.76
N PHE A 307 -12.27 -17.56 -15.54
CA PHE A 307 -13.16 -16.42 -15.78
C PHE A 307 -13.51 -16.31 -17.27
N GLU A 308 -12.51 -16.46 -18.14
CA GLU A 308 -12.72 -16.47 -19.59
C GLU A 308 -13.65 -17.62 -20.01
N ARG A 309 -13.35 -18.87 -19.58
CA ARG A 309 -14.12 -20.06 -19.98
C ARG A 309 -15.53 -20.09 -19.41
N ALA A 310 -15.73 -19.57 -18.21
CA ALA A 310 -17.04 -19.50 -17.57
C ALA A 310 -17.87 -18.28 -18.04
N GLY A 311 -17.29 -17.41 -18.87
CA GLY A 311 -17.94 -16.18 -19.34
C GLY A 311 -18.16 -15.14 -18.23
N ILE A 312 -17.37 -15.21 -17.16
CA ILE A 312 -17.48 -14.30 -16.01
C ILE A 312 -17.05 -12.88 -16.38
N ASP A 313 -16.04 -12.73 -17.24
CA ASP A 313 -15.54 -11.43 -17.68
C ASP A 313 -16.60 -10.58 -18.39
N MET A 314 -17.59 -11.23 -19.00
CA MET A 314 -18.68 -10.58 -19.74
C MET A 314 -20.02 -10.63 -19.01
N PHE A 315 -20.06 -11.15 -17.77
CA PHE A 315 -21.30 -11.42 -17.05
C PHE A 315 -22.06 -10.13 -16.63
N GLU A 316 -21.36 -9.10 -16.19
CA GLU A 316 -21.96 -7.84 -15.71
C GLU A 316 -21.20 -6.64 -16.30
N PRO A 317 -21.82 -5.86 -17.21
CA PRO A 317 -21.14 -4.78 -17.95
C PRO A 317 -20.52 -3.68 -17.07
N ARG A 318 -21.00 -3.53 -15.83
CA ARG A 318 -20.49 -2.55 -14.86
C ARG A 318 -19.26 -3.05 -14.09
N LEU A 319 -18.92 -4.32 -14.20
CA LEU A 319 -17.83 -4.97 -13.48
C LEU A 319 -16.75 -5.43 -14.46
N GLY A 320 -15.54 -4.92 -14.28
CA GLY A 320 -14.35 -5.34 -15.02
C GLY A 320 -13.33 -5.96 -14.08
N PHE A 321 -12.53 -6.90 -14.60
CA PHE A 321 -11.49 -7.59 -13.85
C PHE A 321 -10.11 -7.27 -14.43
N LEU A 322 -9.12 -7.17 -13.53
CA LEU A 322 -7.72 -7.11 -13.92
C LEU A 322 -7.06 -8.42 -13.54
N HIS A 323 -6.83 -9.26 -14.54
CA HIS A 323 -6.26 -10.57 -14.35
C HIS A 323 -4.74 -10.50 -14.17
N ASP A 324 -4.26 -11.29 -13.22
CA ASP A 324 -2.85 -11.67 -13.11
C ASP A 324 -2.62 -12.82 -14.12
N SER A 325 -2.67 -12.49 -15.42
CA SER A 325 -2.84 -13.46 -16.52
C SER A 325 -1.56 -14.19 -16.91
N ALA A 326 -0.40 -13.78 -16.43
CA ALA A 326 0.84 -14.52 -16.66
C ALA A 326 1.82 -14.37 -15.51
N TYR A 327 2.76 -15.32 -15.39
CA TYR A 327 3.87 -15.22 -14.46
C TYR A 327 5.17 -15.77 -15.05
N LEU A 328 6.28 -15.36 -14.44
CA LEU A 328 7.63 -15.86 -14.72
C LEU A 328 8.39 -15.97 -13.41
N THR A 329 9.17 -17.03 -13.26
CA THR A 329 10.15 -17.19 -12.15
C THR A 329 11.24 -18.19 -12.53
N LEU A 330 12.21 -18.37 -11.63
CA LEU A 330 13.21 -19.43 -11.70
C LEU A 330 12.95 -20.52 -10.68
N ASP A 331 13.33 -21.74 -11.06
CA ASP A 331 13.26 -22.96 -10.27
C ASP A 331 14.68 -23.50 -10.11
N PHE A 332 15.26 -23.25 -8.93
CA PHE A 332 16.59 -23.71 -8.56
C PHE A 332 16.68 -23.92 -7.05
N SER A 333 17.71 -24.66 -6.62
CA SER A 333 18.08 -24.85 -5.21
C SER A 333 17.04 -25.52 -4.29
N GLY A 334 15.94 -26.07 -4.83
CA GLY A 334 14.91 -26.75 -4.02
C GLY A 334 14.17 -25.83 -3.04
N GLN A 335 14.34 -24.51 -3.17
CA GLN A 335 13.59 -23.52 -2.40
C GLN A 335 12.17 -23.39 -2.97
N ALA A 336 11.20 -23.05 -2.12
CA ALA A 336 9.83 -22.86 -2.55
C ALA A 336 9.69 -21.65 -3.50
N GLU A 337 10.33 -20.53 -3.13
CA GLU A 337 10.37 -19.31 -3.94
C GLU A 337 11.83 -18.88 -4.11
N SER A 338 12.21 -18.52 -5.34
CA SER A 338 13.57 -18.11 -5.70
C SER A 338 13.79 -16.61 -5.57
N GLY A 339 12.72 -15.83 -5.40
CA GLY A 339 12.75 -14.37 -5.42
C GLY A 339 12.68 -13.78 -6.83
N PHE A 340 12.64 -14.62 -7.88
CA PHE A 340 12.42 -14.20 -9.27
C PHE A 340 10.94 -14.15 -9.66
N GLU A 341 10.01 -14.31 -8.71
CA GLU A 341 8.59 -14.36 -9.00
C GLU A 341 8.03 -13.01 -9.47
N VAL A 342 7.63 -12.98 -10.75
CA VAL A 342 6.94 -11.86 -11.39
C VAL A 342 5.56 -12.29 -11.83
N ILE A 343 4.58 -11.46 -11.50
CA ILE A 343 3.23 -11.53 -12.06
C ILE A 343 3.11 -10.42 -13.11
N PHE A 344 2.50 -10.73 -14.24
CA PHE A 344 2.15 -9.75 -15.28
C PHE A 344 0.64 -9.53 -15.29
N ARG A 345 0.26 -8.27 -15.10
CA ARG A 345 -1.12 -7.79 -15.19
C ARG A 345 -1.25 -6.81 -16.34
N GLU A 346 -2.34 -6.85 -17.08
CA GLU A 346 -2.58 -5.89 -18.15
C GLU A 346 -2.72 -4.46 -17.61
N ASN A 347 -2.28 -3.48 -18.40
CA ASN A 347 -2.36 -2.06 -18.08
C ASN A 347 -3.47 -1.35 -18.89
N PRO A 348 -4.70 -1.23 -18.35
CA PRO A 348 -5.80 -0.55 -19.03
C PRO A 348 -5.82 0.97 -18.80
N PHE A 349 -4.84 1.52 -18.07
CA PHE A 349 -4.87 2.91 -17.59
C PHE A 349 -4.06 3.88 -18.45
N ARG A 350 -3.41 3.36 -19.49
CA ARG A 350 -2.55 4.10 -20.42
C ARG A 350 -3.35 5.17 -21.17
N GLY A 351 -2.80 6.37 -21.33
CA GLY A 351 -3.39 7.43 -22.14
C GLY A 351 -4.78 7.90 -21.67
N ARG A 352 -5.16 7.64 -20.41
CA ARG A 352 -6.47 8.00 -19.83
C ARG A 352 -6.43 9.23 -18.93
N ALA A 353 -5.66 10.25 -19.31
CA ALA A 353 -5.56 11.49 -18.53
C ALA A 353 -6.92 12.19 -18.35
N ASP A 354 -7.79 12.15 -19.37
CA ASP A 354 -9.10 12.82 -19.36
C ASP A 354 -10.21 12.03 -18.64
N HIS A 355 -9.99 10.74 -18.38
CA HIS A 355 -10.92 9.85 -17.68
C HIS A 355 -10.18 9.07 -16.59
N PRO A 356 -9.76 9.74 -15.50
CA PRO A 356 -8.91 9.15 -14.48
C PRO A 356 -9.66 8.06 -13.72
N VAL A 357 -9.10 6.84 -13.71
CA VAL A 357 -9.54 5.79 -12.78
C VAL A 357 -8.91 6.08 -11.42
N ILE A 358 -9.73 6.22 -10.38
CA ILE A 358 -9.27 6.49 -9.01
C ILE A 358 -9.54 5.27 -8.15
N THR A 359 -8.54 4.77 -7.45
CA THR A 359 -8.74 3.68 -6.49
C THR A 359 -9.60 4.15 -5.33
N VAL A 360 -10.46 3.26 -4.81
CA VAL A 360 -11.33 3.59 -3.66
C VAL A 360 -10.49 4.03 -2.45
N SER A 361 -9.34 3.39 -2.23
CA SER A 361 -8.41 3.77 -1.16
C SER A 361 -7.95 5.23 -1.28
N ALA A 362 -7.54 5.67 -2.47
CA ALA A 362 -7.13 7.04 -2.72
C ALA A 362 -8.32 8.01 -2.62
N LEU A 363 -9.47 7.62 -3.15
CA LEU A 363 -10.70 8.43 -3.10
C LEU A 363 -11.09 8.75 -1.65
N THR A 364 -11.05 7.74 -0.77
CA THR A 364 -11.41 7.86 0.65
C THR A 364 -10.23 8.25 1.55
N ALA A 365 -9.06 8.50 0.98
CA ALA A 365 -7.87 8.86 1.75
C ALA A 365 -8.07 10.20 2.44
N GLU A 366 -7.45 10.33 3.61
CA GLU A 366 -7.40 11.62 4.29
C GLU A 366 -6.55 12.61 3.48
N PRO A 367 -7.02 13.86 3.30
CA PRO A 367 -6.27 14.84 2.56
C PRO A 367 -5.08 15.34 3.37
N ARG A 368 -4.09 15.88 2.65
CA ARG A 368 -3.00 16.64 3.27
C ARG A 368 -3.56 17.86 4.02
N PRO A 369 -2.87 18.36 5.06
CA PRO A 369 -3.30 19.55 5.77
C PRO A 369 -3.63 20.72 4.83
N GLY A 370 -4.79 21.36 5.04
CA GLY A 370 -5.26 22.49 4.23
C GLY A 370 -5.83 22.14 2.85
N HIS A 371 -6.00 20.86 2.52
CA HIS A 371 -6.58 20.42 1.25
C HIS A 371 -7.89 19.66 1.47
N SER A 372 -8.74 19.63 0.44
CA SER A 372 -9.92 18.76 0.39
C SER A 372 -9.56 17.35 -0.02
N SER A 373 -10.34 16.36 0.43
CA SER A 373 -10.19 14.98 -0.04
C SER A 373 -10.60 14.85 -1.52
N LEU A 374 -10.13 13.80 -2.17
CA LEU A 374 -10.57 13.47 -3.53
C LEU A 374 -12.09 13.23 -3.55
N PHE A 375 -12.61 12.53 -2.54
CA PHE A 375 -14.05 12.33 -2.40
C PHE A 375 -14.83 13.64 -2.27
N GLU A 376 -14.39 14.57 -1.43
CA GLU A 376 -15.02 15.87 -1.28
C GLU A 376 -15.03 16.64 -2.63
N THR A 377 -13.91 16.61 -3.34
CA THR A 377 -13.77 17.24 -4.66
C THR A 377 -14.79 16.67 -5.66
N VAL A 378 -14.92 15.33 -5.70
CA VAL A 378 -15.90 14.65 -6.56
C VAL A 378 -17.33 15.03 -6.19
N VAL A 379 -17.69 14.97 -4.91
CA VAL A 379 -19.05 15.27 -4.45
C VAL A 379 -19.42 16.73 -4.69
N ARG A 380 -18.50 17.68 -4.46
CA ARG A 380 -18.75 19.10 -4.72
C ARG A 380 -18.94 19.38 -6.20
N ARG A 381 -18.17 18.71 -7.07
CA ARG A 381 -18.38 18.77 -8.52
C ARG A 381 -19.75 18.22 -8.91
N VAL A 382 -20.15 17.05 -8.39
CA VAL A 382 -21.48 16.49 -8.64
C VAL A 382 -22.58 17.44 -8.16
N ALA A 383 -22.42 18.07 -6.99
CA ALA A 383 -23.36 19.06 -6.48
C ALA A 383 -23.51 20.25 -7.42
N GLN A 384 -22.40 20.76 -7.96
CA GLN A 384 -22.39 21.87 -8.92
C GLN A 384 -22.97 21.47 -10.28
N ASP A 385 -22.52 20.37 -10.86
CA ASP A 385 -22.90 19.91 -12.20
C ASP A 385 -24.41 19.57 -12.28
N HIS A 386 -25.02 19.17 -11.17
CA HIS A 386 -26.44 18.82 -11.08
C HIS A 386 -27.33 19.86 -10.37
N ASP A 387 -26.76 20.99 -9.92
CA ASP A 387 -27.46 22.02 -9.13
C ASP A 387 -28.23 21.45 -7.92
N ILE A 388 -27.54 20.65 -7.11
CA ILE A 388 -28.09 20.01 -5.90
C ILE A 388 -27.24 20.31 -4.67
N SER A 389 -27.79 20.13 -3.47
CA SER A 389 -27.00 20.26 -2.25
C SER A 389 -25.90 19.19 -2.15
N VAL A 390 -24.80 19.51 -1.46
CA VAL A 390 -23.71 18.55 -1.17
C VAL A 390 -24.24 17.27 -0.52
N ARG A 391 -25.24 17.37 0.36
CA ARG A 391 -25.88 16.21 0.99
C ARG A 391 -26.58 15.30 -0.02
N GLN A 392 -27.29 15.88 -1.00
CA GLN A 392 -27.93 15.12 -2.08
C GLN A 392 -26.88 14.51 -3.01
N ALA A 393 -25.80 15.24 -3.32
CA ALA A 393 -24.69 14.72 -4.11
C ALA A 393 -23.99 13.52 -3.43
N CYS A 394 -23.76 13.58 -2.11
CA CYS A 394 -23.23 12.44 -1.35
C CYS A 394 -24.13 11.21 -1.49
N ARG A 395 -25.44 11.37 -1.32
CA ARG A 395 -26.42 10.27 -1.44
C ARG A 395 -26.40 9.67 -2.83
N ARG A 396 -26.49 10.52 -3.86
CA ARG A 396 -26.45 10.11 -5.28
C ARG A 396 -25.16 9.35 -5.60
N TRP A 397 -24.01 9.86 -5.17
CA TRP A 397 -22.74 9.18 -5.39
C TRP A 397 -22.71 7.82 -4.71
N PHE A 398 -23.19 7.73 -3.46
CA PHE A 398 -23.19 6.47 -2.71
C PHE A 398 -24.14 5.44 -3.34
N GLU A 399 -25.33 5.87 -3.78
CA GLU A 399 -26.26 5.03 -4.55
C GLU A 399 -25.57 4.48 -5.81
N CYS A 400 -24.92 5.33 -6.62
CA CYS A 400 -24.17 4.87 -7.79
C CYS A 400 -22.99 3.93 -7.45
N TYR A 401 -22.31 4.16 -6.33
CA TYR A 401 -21.24 3.28 -5.86
C TYR A 401 -21.77 1.89 -5.52
N LEU A 402 -22.92 1.80 -4.83
CA LEU A 402 -23.56 0.51 -4.54
C LEU A 402 -23.99 -0.20 -5.83
N ASP A 403 -24.55 0.55 -6.80
CA ASP A 403 -24.98 0.00 -8.09
C ASP A 403 -23.84 -0.59 -8.92
N CYS A 404 -22.61 -0.05 -8.84
CA CYS A 404 -21.48 -0.53 -9.64
C CYS A 404 -20.46 -1.39 -8.88
N ALA A 405 -20.41 -1.30 -7.54
CA ALA A 405 -19.47 -2.06 -6.73
C ALA A 405 -20.15 -3.18 -5.93
N LEU A 406 -21.27 -2.92 -5.25
CA LEU A 406 -21.89 -3.93 -4.39
C LEU A 406 -22.75 -4.91 -5.19
N ASP A 407 -23.70 -4.40 -5.96
CA ASP A 407 -24.68 -5.20 -6.71
C ASP A 407 -24.02 -6.21 -7.66
N PRO A 408 -23.06 -5.80 -8.52
CA PRO A 408 -22.30 -6.72 -9.35
C PRO A 408 -21.56 -7.82 -8.59
N LEU A 409 -20.91 -7.49 -7.47
CA LEU A 409 -20.13 -8.44 -6.67
C LEU A 409 -21.04 -9.46 -5.97
N VAL A 410 -22.20 -9.04 -5.46
CA VAL A 410 -23.17 -9.96 -4.86
C VAL A 410 -23.70 -10.94 -5.92
N LYS A 411 -24.02 -10.46 -7.13
CA LYS A 411 -24.44 -11.33 -8.23
C LYS A 411 -23.34 -12.28 -8.70
N LEU A 412 -22.10 -11.82 -8.72
CA LEU A 412 -20.94 -12.65 -9.05
C LEU A 412 -20.83 -13.82 -8.07
N TYR A 413 -20.89 -13.53 -6.77
CA TYR A 413 -20.85 -14.54 -5.71
C TYR A 413 -22.03 -15.51 -5.81
N ASP A 414 -23.26 -15.00 -5.93
CA ASP A 414 -24.48 -15.83 -5.98
C ASP A 414 -24.49 -16.77 -7.21
N ARG A 415 -24.03 -16.30 -8.37
CA ARG A 415 -24.06 -17.08 -9.61
C ARG A 415 -22.87 -18.03 -9.77
N PHE A 416 -21.68 -17.63 -9.35
CA PHE A 416 -20.44 -18.35 -9.66
C PHE A 416 -19.68 -18.85 -8.41
N GLY A 417 -20.08 -18.43 -7.20
CA GLY A 417 -19.37 -18.77 -5.97
C GLY A 417 -17.97 -18.15 -5.85
N VAL A 418 -17.72 -17.09 -6.64
CA VAL A 418 -16.45 -16.34 -6.71
C VAL A 418 -16.43 -15.21 -5.70
#